data_AF-A0A8J5W267-F1
#
_entry.id   AF-A0A8J5W267-F1
#
_cell.length_a   1.000
_cell.length_b   1.000
_cell.length_c   1.000
_cell.angle_alpha   90.00
_cell.angle_beta   90.00
_cell.angle_gamma   90.00
#
_symmetry.space_group_name_H-M   'P 1'
#
loop_
_entity.id
_entity.type
_entity.pdbx_description
1 polymer ?
#
loop_
_entity_poly.entity_id
_entity_poly.type
_entity_poly.pdbx_seq_one_letter_code
_entity_poly.pdbx_strand_id
1 'polypeptide(L)'
;MAAAASPALTLFLTAAVIAAACLCAEAVWLDLPQSGTKCVSEEIQSNVVVLADYALMYETHPSSHPTIAVKVTSPYGNTLHHSESATVGQFAFTTSEAGNYLGCFWIDSAEKGSGISINLDWKIGIATKDWDAIAKKEKIEVGAS
;
A
#
# COMPACT_ATOMS: atom_id res chain seq x y z
N MET A 1 14.01 31.54 33.28
CA MET A 1 14.23 32.31 32.05
C MET A 1 14.18 31.33 30.89
N ALA A 2 13.13 31.36 30.08
CA ALA A 2 13.07 30.54 28.86
C ALA A 2 14.00 31.17 27.82
N ALA A 3 15.00 30.44 27.36
CA ALA A 3 15.81 30.86 26.22
C ALA A 3 14.90 30.84 24.98
N ALA A 4 14.61 32.01 24.42
CA ALA A 4 13.89 32.10 23.15
C ALA A 4 14.82 31.54 22.06
N ALA A 5 14.40 30.45 21.42
CA ALA A 5 15.10 29.91 20.26
C ALA A 5 15.12 30.96 19.15
N SER A 6 16.25 31.09 18.45
CA SER A 6 16.37 32.00 17.31
C SER A 6 15.31 31.66 16.25
N PRO A 7 14.60 32.65 15.67
CA PRO A 7 13.55 32.41 14.68
C PRO A 7 14.07 31.65 13.44
N ALA A 8 15.36 31.78 13.14
CA ALA A 8 16.02 31.00 12.10
C ALA A 8 16.09 29.51 12.48
N LEU A 9 16.46 29.20 13.72
CA LEU A 9 16.58 27.82 14.21
C LEU A 9 15.21 27.11 14.23
N THR A 10 14.14 27.82 14.62
CA THR A 10 12.79 27.27 14.55
C THR A 10 12.37 26.98 13.11
N LEU A 11 12.70 27.85 12.16
CA LEU A 11 12.39 27.63 10.74
C LEU A 11 13.12 26.39 10.20
N PHE A 12 14.42 26.27 10.50
CA PHE A 12 15.21 25.10 10.09
C PHE A 12 14.67 23.78 10.68
N LEU A 13 14.31 23.78 11.96
CA LEU A 13 13.72 22.59 12.61
C LEU A 13 12.39 22.21 11.96
N THR A 14 11.50 23.18 11.70
CA THR A 14 10.23 22.90 11.02
C THR A 14 10.43 22.35 9.61
N ALA A 15 11.36 22.92 8.83
CA ALA A 15 11.69 22.44 7.50
C ALA A 15 12.27 21.02 7.53
N ALA A 16 13.14 20.71 8.50
CA ALA A 16 13.70 19.37 8.67
C ALA A 16 12.64 18.32 9.03
N VAL A 17 11.68 18.66 9.92
CA VAL A 17 10.56 17.77 10.27
C VAL A 17 9.65 17.52 9.06
N ILE A 18 9.33 18.55 8.28
CA ILE A 18 8.52 18.41 7.07
C ILE A 18 9.24 17.54 6.03
N ALA A 19 10.53 17.78 5.80
CA ALA A 19 11.31 16.99 4.86
C ALA A 19 11.40 15.52 5.28
N ALA A 20 11.60 15.23 6.57
CA ALA A 20 11.61 13.87 7.10
C ALA A 20 10.25 13.18 6.92
N ALA A 21 9.14 13.89 7.15
CA ALA A 21 7.80 13.34 6.96
C ALA A 21 7.49 13.00 5.49
N CYS A 22 7.97 13.81 4.54
CA CYS A 22 7.79 13.54 3.10
C CYS A 22 8.52 12.27 2.62
N LEU A 23 9.63 11.89 3.25
CA LEU A 23 10.38 10.67 2.90
C LEU A 23 9.65 9.37 3.28
N CYS A 24 8.59 9.45 4.09
CA CYS A 24 7.80 8.30 4.52
C CYS A 24 6.56 8.05 3.65
N ALA A 25 6.32 8.86 2.61
CA ALA A 25 5.18 8.69 1.73
C ALA A 25 5.51 7.72 0.59
N GLU A 26 5.05 6.47 0.73
CA GLU A 26 5.07 5.50 -0.36
C GLU A 26 3.74 5.56 -1.10
N ALA A 27 3.77 5.96 -2.38
CA ALA A 27 2.61 5.91 -3.27
C ALA A 27 3.01 5.09 -4.51
N VAL A 28 2.24 4.06 -4.82
CA VAL A 28 2.53 3.19 -5.96
C VAL A 28 1.68 3.62 -7.14
N TRP A 29 2.34 4.03 -8.22
CA TRP A 29 1.70 4.42 -9.48
C TRP A 29 2.01 3.37 -10.55
N LEU A 30 0.97 2.77 -11.13
CA LEU A 30 1.09 1.79 -12.19
C LEU A 30 0.50 2.31 -13.49
N ASP A 31 1.36 2.66 -14.46
CA ASP A 31 0.91 2.87 -15.83
C ASP A 31 0.44 1.54 -16.43
N LEU A 32 -0.80 1.50 -16.90
CA LEU A 32 -1.38 0.30 -17.49
C LEU A 32 -1.09 0.25 -18.98
N PRO A 33 -0.71 -0.93 -19.51
CA PRO A 33 -0.62 -1.12 -20.95
C PRO A 33 -2.03 -1.06 -21.57
N GLN A 34 -2.09 -0.61 -22.82
CA GLN A 34 -3.33 -0.60 -23.61
C GLN A 34 -3.92 -2.01 -23.80
N SER A 35 -3.14 -3.07 -23.60
CA SER A 35 -3.61 -4.45 -23.62
C SER A 35 -2.80 -5.31 -22.65
N GLY A 36 -3.45 -6.32 -22.09
CA GLY A 36 -2.84 -7.21 -21.11
C GLY A 36 -3.02 -6.70 -19.67
N THR A 37 -2.24 -7.28 -18.77
CA THR A 37 -2.39 -7.08 -17.33
C THR A 37 -1.05 -6.65 -16.74
N LYS A 38 -1.09 -5.77 -15.74
CA LYS A 38 0.07 -5.40 -14.94
C LYS A 38 -0.21 -5.77 -13.49
N CYS A 39 0.79 -6.36 -12.82
CA CYS A 39 0.64 -6.83 -11.45
C CYS A 39 1.70 -6.23 -10.54
N VAL A 40 1.31 -5.98 -9.29
CA VAL A 40 2.21 -5.76 -8.16
C VAL A 40 2.33 -7.09 -7.41
N SER A 41 3.56 -7.47 -7.06
CA SER A 41 3.86 -8.67 -6.29
C SER A 41 4.50 -8.27 -4.99
N GLU A 42 3.99 -8.81 -3.89
CA GLU A 42 4.49 -8.53 -2.56
C GLU A 42 4.65 -9.82 -1.75
N GLU A 43 5.79 -10.00 -1.10
CA GLU A 43 6.04 -11.14 -0.22
C GLU A 43 5.55 -10.81 1.19
N ILE A 44 4.50 -11.49 1.65
CA ILE A 44 3.86 -11.20 2.93
C ILE A 44 3.86 -12.44 3.80
N GLN A 45 4.15 -12.29 5.09
CA GLN A 45 4.05 -13.37 6.07
C GLN A 45 2.59 -13.75 6.35
N SER A 46 2.37 -14.95 6.89
CA SER A 46 1.05 -15.38 7.35
C SER A 46 0.55 -14.59 8.57
N ASN A 47 -0.77 -14.48 8.74
CA ASN A 47 -1.44 -13.78 9.84
C ASN A 47 -1.18 -12.28 9.90
N VAL A 48 -0.96 -11.67 8.73
CA VAL A 48 -0.78 -10.24 8.52
C VAL A 48 -2.06 -9.67 7.92
N VAL A 49 -2.53 -8.56 8.45
CA VAL A 49 -3.67 -7.82 7.89
C VAL A 49 -3.17 -6.96 6.74
N VAL A 50 -3.78 -7.10 5.57
CA VAL A 50 -3.52 -6.28 4.39
C VAL A 50 -4.75 -5.43 4.12
N LEU A 51 -4.53 -4.13 3.90
CA LEU A 51 -5.52 -3.14 3.50
C LEU A 51 -5.00 -2.47 2.24
N ALA A 52 -5.83 -2.32 1.22
CA ALA A 52 -5.42 -1.52 0.07
C ALA A 52 -6.56 -0.76 -0.55
N ASP A 53 -6.25 0.45 -0.99
CA ASP A 53 -7.11 1.35 -1.75
C ASP A 53 -6.52 1.54 -3.14
N TYR A 54 -7.36 1.54 -4.17
CA TYR A 54 -6.93 1.81 -5.54
C TYR A 54 -7.84 2.81 -6.23
N ALA A 55 -7.26 3.65 -7.08
CA ALA A 55 -7.98 4.64 -7.86
C ALA A 55 -7.39 4.77 -9.27
N LEU A 56 -8.27 4.77 -10.26
CA LEU A 56 -7.97 4.99 -11.67
C LEU A 56 -7.71 6.46 -11.92
N MET A 57 -6.61 6.75 -12.60
CA MET A 57 -6.16 8.08 -12.97
C MET A 57 -5.99 8.10 -14.48
N TYR A 58 -6.62 9.07 -15.15
CA TYR A 58 -6.61 9.18 -16.61
C TYR A 58 -6.80 10.63 -17.05
N GLU A 59 -6.33 10.96 -18.26
CA GLU A 59 -6.58 12.27 -18.86
C GLU A 59 -8.06 12.41 -19.23
N THR A 60 -8.77 13.30 -18.54
CA THR A 60 -10.22 13.45 -18.71
C THR A 60 -10.55 13.97 -20.11
N HIS A 61 -11.21 13.14 -20.93
CA HIS A 61 -11.82 13.55 -22.18
C HIS A 61 -13.35 13.39 -22.11
N PRO A 62 -14.14 14.29 -22.73
CA PRO A 62 -15.61 14.28 -22.62
C PRO A 62 -16.28 13.00 -23.11
N SER A 63 -15.57 12.22 -23.93
CA SER A 63 -16.05 11.02 -24.58
C SER A 63 -15.26 9.77 -24.17
N SER A 64 -14.50 9.81 -23.08
CA SER A 64 -13.78 8.62 -22.59
C SER A 64 -13.97 8.45 -21.09
N HIS A 65 -14.60 7.35 -20.71
CA HIS A 65 -14.77 6.96 -19.31
C HIS A 65 -14.19 5.55 -19.13
N PRO A 66 -12.86 5.42 -19.10
CA PRO A 66 -12.24 4.13 -18.95
C PRO A 66 -12.56 3.54 -17.58
N THR A 67 -12.60 2.22 -17.53
CA THR A 67 -12.72 1.43 -16.30
C THR A 67 -11.63 0.38 -16.27
N ILE A 68 -11.37 -0.12 -15.06
CA ILE A 68 -10.41 -1.20 -14.84
C ILE A 68 -11.08 -2.39 -14.17
N ALA A 69 -10.49 -3.55 -14.38
CA ALA A 69 -10.72 -4.71 -13.57
C ALA A 69 -9.49 -5.01 -12.70
N VAL A 70 -9.76 -5.56 -11.53
CA VAL A 70 -8.78 -5.82 -10.47
C VAL A 70 -8.96 -7.24 -9.99
N LYS A 71 -7.86 -7.96 -9.83
CA LYS A 71 -7.84 -9.29 -9.21
C LYS A 71 -6.66 -9.42 -8.27
N VAL A 72 -6.94 -9.83 -7.04
CA VAL A 72 -5.93 -10.09 -6.01
C VAL A 72 -5.89 -11.58 -5.71
N THR A 73 -4.70 -12.18 -5.71
CA THR A 73 -4.52 -13.62 -5.45
C THR A 73 -3.50 -13.92 -4.37
N SER A 74 -3.75 -14.99 -3.61
CA SER A 74 -2.79 -15.56 -2.65
C SER A 74 -1.65 -16.31 -3.36
N PRO A 75 -0.58 -16.69 -2.63
CA PRO A 75 0.56 -17.43 -3.19
C PRO A 75 0.19 -18.75 -3.87
N TYR A 76 -0.90 -19.39 -3.44
CA TYR A 76 -1.41 -20.63 -4.07
C TYR A 76 -2.48 -20.38 -5.16
N GLY A 77 -2.70 -19.13 -5.54
CA GLY A 77 -3.60 -18.76 -6.63
C GLY A 77 -5.08 -18.59 -6.23
N ASN A 78 -5.40 -18.63 -4.94
CA ASN A 78 -6.76 -18.36 -4.46
C ASN A 78 -7.10 -16.89 -4.72
N THR A 79 -8.30 -16.61 -5.23
CA THR A 79 -8.75 -15.23 -5.46
C THR A 79 -9.26 -14.63 -4.16
N LEU A 80 -8.62 -13.57 -3.69
CA LEU A 80 -8.93 -12.86 -2.45
C LEU A 80 -9.84 -11.65 -2.71
N HIS A 81 -9.70 -11.03 -3.86
CA HIS A 81 -10.54 -9.94 -4.32
C HIS A 81 -10.65 -9.97 -5.84
N HIS A 82 -11.83 -9.63 -6.36
CA HIS A 82 -12.08 -9.46 -7.78
C HIS A 82 -13.12 -8.36 -7.94
N SER A 83 -12.82 -7.37 -8.78
CA SER A 83 -13.77 -6.32 -9.16
C SER A 83 -13.64 -6.02 -10.65
N GLU A 84 -14.77 -5.73 -11.28
CA GLU A 84 -14.86 -5.34 -12.68
C GLU A 84 -15.49 -3.94 -12.77
N SER A 85 -15.21 -3.24 -13.87
CA SER A 85 -15.72 -1.93 -14.23
C SER A 85 -15.55 -0.90 -13.11
N ALA A 86 -14.39 -0.94 -12.44
CA ALA A 86 -14.07 -0.07 -11.32
C ALA A 86 -13.31 1.19 -11.76
N THR A 87 -13.52 2.27 -11.03
CA THR A 87 -12.70 3.50 -11.10
C THR A 87 -12.03 3.80 -9.77
N VAL A 88 -12.61 3.33 -8.67
CA VAL A 88 -12.05 3.37 -7.32
C VAL A 88 -12.51 2.12 -6.59
N GLY A 89 -11.71 1.63 -5.65
CA GLY A 89 -12.10 0.51 -4.81
C GLY A 89 -11.16 0.30 -3.64
N GLN A 90 -11.54 -0.64 -2.78
CA GLN A 90 -10.80 -1.02 -1.59
C GLN A 90 -10.94 -2.52 -1.36
N PHE A 91 -9.90 -3.15 -0.83
CA PHE A 91 -9.94 -4.51 -0.32
C PHE A 91 -9.19 -4.65 1.00
N ALA A 92 -9.61 -5.62 1.80
CA ALA A 92 -8.94 -5.99 3.03
C ALA A 92 -9.00 -7.50 3.22
N PHE A 93 -7.90 -8.10 3.64
CA PHE A 93 -7.84 -9.51 4.00
C PHE A 93 -6.76 -9.77 5.05
N THR A 94 -6.84 -10.92 5.71
CA THR A 94 -5.73 -11.42 6.54
C THR A 94 -5.05 -12.55 5.79
N THR A 95 -3.73 -12.50 5.67
CA THR A 95 -2.95 -13.54 5.00
C THR A 95 -3.08 -14.87 5.74
N SER A 96 -3.40 -15.95 5.04
CA SER A 96 -3.36 -17.31 5.58
C SER A 96 -1.98 -17.93 5.44
N GLU A 97 -1.23 -17.50 4.44
CA GLU A 97 -0.02 -18.15 3.93
C GLU A 97 1.11 -17.13 3.80
N ALA A 98 2.35 -17.57 4.03
CA ALA A 98 3.51 -16.76 3.70
C ALA A 98 3.86 -16.92 2.21
N GLY A 99 4.18 -15.82 1.52
CA GLY A 99 4.65 -15.85 0.14
C GLY A 99 4.16 -14.66 -0.69
N ASN A 100 4.22 -14.81 -2.01
CA ASN A 100 3.91 -13.75 -2.96
C ASN A 100 2.40 -13.60 -3.20
N TYR A 101 1.85 -12.48 -2.75
CA TYR A 101 0.50 -12.04 -3.09
C TYR A 101 0.58 -11.14 -4.33
N LEU A 102 -0.36 -11.32 -5.25
CA LEU A 102 -0.41 -10.55 -6.50
C LEU A 102 -1.65 -9.67 -6.54
N GLY A 103 -1.49 -8.38 -6.79
CA GLY A 103 -2.56 -7.46 -7.17
C GLY A 103 -2.42 -7.13 -8.66
N CYS A 104 -3.30 -7.66 -9.49
CA CYS A 104 -3.27 -7.52 -10.94
C CYS A 104 -4.39 -6.60 -11.43
N PHE A 105 -4.05 -5.74 -12.39
CA PHE A 105 -4.92 -4.69 -12.92
C PHE A 105 -4.86 -4.66 -14.45
N TRP A 106 -6.01 -4.43 -15.08
CA TRP A 106 -6.11 -4.26 -16.54
C TRP A 106 -7.29 -3.37 -16.91
N ILE A 107 -7.20 -2.72 -18.06
CA ILE A 107 -8.29 -1.92 -18.63
C ILE A 107 -9.38 -2.88 -19.11
N ASP A 108 -10.62 -2.69 -18.65
CA ASP A 108 -11.77 -3.53 -19.01
C ASP A 108 -12.86 -2.79 -19.79
N SER A 109 -12.65 -1.50 -20.07
CA SER A 109 -13.49 -0.70 -20.97
C SER A 109 -13.09 -0.84 -22.44
N ALA A 110 -14.07 -0.69 -23.33
CA ALA A 110 -13.84 -0.60 -24.78
C ALA A 110 -13.04 0.67 -25.15
N GLU A 111 -13.32 1.77 -24.46
CA GLU A 111 -12.60 3.03 -24.59
C GLU A 111 -11.43 3.04 -23.61
N LYS A 112 -10.21 3.00 -24.15
CA LYS A 112 -9.00 2.79 -23.35
C LYS A 112 -8.26 4.05 -22.93
N GLY A 113 -8.74 5.24 -23.33
CA GLY A 113 -8.15 6.54 -22.99
C GLY A 113 -6.65 6.67 -23.31
N SER A 114 -6.07 7.84 -23.00
CA SER A 114 -4.62 8.08 -22.95
C SER A 114 -4.18 8.27 -21.50
N GLY A 115 -2.93 7.88 -21.20
CA GLY A 115 -2.33 8.11 -19.88
C GLY A 115 -3.09 7.43 -18.73
N ILE A 116 -3.48 6.16 -18.91
CA ILE A 116 -4.12 5.40 -17.83
C ILE A 116 -3.08 4.90 -16.84
N SER A 117 -3.23 5.35 -15.60
CA SER A 117 -2.43 4.93 -14.48
C SER A 117 -3.33 4.57 -13.30
N ILE A 118 -2.87 3.68 -12.43
CA ILE A 118 -3.54 3.35 -11.17
C ILE A 118 -2.69 3.87 -10.03
N ASN A 119 -3.31 4.62 -9.14
CA ASN A 119 -2.75 4.86 -7.81
C ASN A 119 -3.16 3.71 -6.90
N LEU A 120 -2.19 3.06 -6.27
CA LEU A 120 -2.36 1.96 -5.33
C LEU A 120 -1.70 2.32 -4.01
N ASP A 121 -2.50 2.29 -2.94
CA ASP A 121 -2.05 2.40 -1.56
C ASP A 121 -2.14 1.01 -0.94
N TRP A 122 -1.02 0.30 -0.82
CA TRP A 122 -0.95 -1.07 -0.29
C TRP A 122 -0.34 -1.04 1.11
N LYS A 123 -1.17 -1.27 2.13
CA LYS A 123 -0.76 -1.25 3.54
C LYS A 123 -0.68 -2.66 4.10
N ILE A 124 0.51 -3.01 4.59
CA ILE A 124 0.80 -4.29 5.21
C ILE A 124 0.92 -4.07 6.72
N GLY A 125 0.03 -4.70 7.48
CA GLY A 125 0.03 -4.65 8.93
C GLY A 125 1.15 -5.50 9.56
N ILE A 126 1.26 -5.44 10.88
CA ILE A 126 2.18 -6.28 11.64
C ILE A 126 1.55 -7.67 11.82
N ALA A 127 2.36 -8.73 11.72
CA ALA A 127 1.91 -10.09 11.97
C ALA A 127 1.34 -10.22 13.40
N THR A 128 0.13 -10.76 13.53
CA THR A 128 -0.58 -10.81 14.82
C THR A 128 0.07 -11.75 15.84
N LYS A 129 0.93 -12.69 15.41
CA LYS A 129 1.61 -13.66 16.29
C LYS A 129 2.88 -13.15 16.96
N ASP A 130 3.61 -12.20 16.36
CA ASP A 130 4.94 -11.83 16.88
C ASP A 130 4.88 -10.89 18.10
N TRP A 131 3.75 -10.24 18.35
CA TRP A 131 3.61 -9.38 19.53
C TRP A 131 3.54 -10.16 20.84
N ASP A 132 2.91 -11.34 20.86
CA ASP A 132 2.79 -12.17 22.07
C ASP A 132 4.12 -12.84 22.47
N ALA A 133 5.01 -13.07 21.50
CA ALA A 133 6.34 -13.64 21.73
C ALA A 133 7.38 -12.56 22.13
N ILE A 134 7.26 -11.35 21.58
CA ILE A 134 8.13 -10.21 21.91
C ILE A 134 7.76 -9.62 23.29
N ALA A 135 6.46 -9.55 23.63
CA ALA A 135 5.99 -9.01 24.92
C ALA A 135 6.37 -9.86 26.15
N LYS A 136 6.86 -11.09 25.98
CA LYS A 136 7.18 -12.01 27.08
C LYS A 136 8.67 -12.20 27.37
N LYS A 137 9.60 -11.56 26.63
CA LYS A 137 11.05 -11.81 26.77
C LYS A 137 11.86 -10.75 27.54
N GLU A 138 11.21 -9.92 28.36
CA GLU A 138 11.88 -9.03 29.34
C GLU A 138 11.50 -9.33 30.81
N LYS A 139 11.58 -10.59 31.22
CA LYS A 139 11.92 -10.89 32.63
C LYS A 139 13.34 -11.45 32.64
N ILE A 140 14.31 -10.55 32.64
CA ILE A 140 15.71 -10.91 32.90
C ILE A 140 15.80 -11.34 34.36
N GLU A 141 16.15 -12.61 34.55
CA GLU A 141 16.65 -13.16 35.80
C GLU A 141 18.00 -12.48 36.13
N VAL A 142 18.08 -11.79 37.26
CA VAL A 142 19.36 -11.59 37.95
C VAL A 142 19.17 -12.03 39.38
N GLY A 143 19.42 -13.31 39.63
CA GLY A 143 19.79 -13.84 40.93
C GLY A 143 21.27 -14.22 40.94
N ALA A 144 21.90 -14.00 42.09
CA ALA A 144 23.25 -14.40 42.51
C ALA A 144 24.45 -13.60 41.97
N SER A 145 25.06 -12.77 42.84
CA SER A 145 26.14 -13.20 43.74
C SER A 145 26.30 -12.23 44.91
#